data_AF-A0A4U8SJL5-F1
#
_entry.id   AF-A0A4U8SJL5-F1
#
_cell.length_a   1.000
_cell.length_b   1.000
_cell.length_c   1.000
_cell.angle_alpha   90.00
_cell.angle_beta   90.00
_cell.angle_gamma   90.00
#
_symmetry.space_group_name_H-M   'P 1'
#
loop_
_entity.id
_entity.type
_entity.pdbx_description
1 polymer ?
#
loop_
_entity_poly.entity_id
_entity_poly.type
_entity_poly.pdbx_seq_one_letter_code
_entity_poly.pdbx_strand_id
1 'polypeptide(L)'
;MNYSFTQPGKKTILKKVSRIWWGYIFLTLFIFAGFVAMLKVQGYFMQQNEKAALEAQQQMLKQIKEYQEMMIIEEEKVQFEAYAVNQNKMLQESVENLFDLIPEQITLNKIQMEQYQLTLYGTTPSKQIYTFLLEVPLRSIFNQSRADFYMLPNGWYNFVSISKLNQEEVQ
;
A
#
# COMPACT_ATOMS: atom_id res chain seq x y z
N MET A 1 87.36 -84.45 -23.01
CA MET A 1 85.92 -84.20 -23.19
C MET A 1 85.54 -82.96 -22.40
N ASN A 2 85.31 -81.83 -23.07
CA ASN A 2 84.85 -80.61 -22.42
C ASN A 2 83.41 -80.35 -22.88
N TYR A 3 82.46 -80.66 -22.01
CA TYR A 3 81.06 -80.30 -22.22
C TYR A 3 80.88 -78.82 -21.86
N SER A 4 80.62 -78.00 -22.86
CA SER A 4 80.26 -76.60 -22.69
C SER A 4 78.76 -76.47 -22.48
N PHE A 5 78.33 -76.19 -21.25
CA PHE A 5 76.95 -75.78 -20.95
C PHE A 5 76.79 -74.29 -21.26
N THR A 6 76.04 -73.96 -22.32
CA THR A 6 75.58 -72.59 -22.55
C THR A 6 74.58 -72.21 -21.45
N GLN A 7 74.88 -71.14 -20.70
CA GLN A 7 74.02 -70.65 -19.62
C GLN A 7 72.63 -70.23 -20.15
N PRO A 8 71.55 -70.44 -19.38
CA PRO A 8 70.20 -70.08 -19.81
C PRO A 8 70.04 -68.56 -19.88
N GLY A 9 69.63 -68.05 -21.04
CA GLY A 9 69.32 -66.63 -21.25
C GLY A 9 68.16 -66.18 -20.34
N LYS A 10 68.38 -65.10 -19.57
CA LYS A 10 67.36 -64.57 -18.64
C LYS A 10 66.11 -64.15 -19.41
N LYS A 11 64.97 -64.80 -19.16
CA LYS A 11 63.66 -64.46 -19.75
C LYS A 11 63.33 -62.99 -19.45
N THR A 12 63.33 -62.16 -20.49
CA THR A 12 63.08 -60.71 -20.42
C THR A 12 61.76 -60.32 -21.09
N ILE A 13 60.73 -61.14 -20.92
CA ILE A 13 59.39 -60.95 -21.51
C ILE A 13 58.66 -59.71 -20.94
N LEU A 14 59.15 -59.16 -19.83
CA LEU A 14 58.45 -58.13 -19.04
C LEU A 14 59.00 -56.71 -19.17
N LYS A 15 60.18 -56.44 -19.78
CA LYS A 15 60.76 -55.09 -19.68
C LYS A 15 60.10 -54.01 -20.57
N LYS A 16 59.61 -54.36 -21.77
CA LYS A 16 58.99 -53.39 -22.69
C LYS A 16 57.49 -53.24 -22.44
N VAL A 17 56.76 -54.34 -22.27
CA VAL A 17 55.31 -54.35 -22.02
C VAL A 17 54.96 -53.78 -20.65
N SER A 18 55.73 -54.09 -19.60
CA SER A 18 55.49 -53.53 -18.26
C SER A 18 55.66 -52.00 -18.22
N ARG A 19 56.54 -51.43 -19.05
CA ARG A 19 56.76 -49.98 -19.12
C ARG A 19 55.57 -49.23 -19.71
N ILE A 20 54.88 -49.84 -20.69
CA ILE A 20 53.66 -49.28 -21.30
C ILE A 20 52.48 -49.33 -20.32
N TRP A 21 52.39 -50.40 -19.52
CA TRP A 21 51.39 -50.56 -18.46
C TRP A 21 51.47 -49.47 -17.39
N TRP A 22 52.67 -49.12 -16.94
CA TRP A 22 52.85 -48.01 -16.00
C TRP A 22 52.40 -46.67 -16.59
N GLY A 23 52.60 -46.43 -17.88
CA GLY A 23 52.07 -45.25 -18.56
C GLY A 23 50.54 -45.20 -18.56
N TYR A 24 49.88 -46.32 -18.85
CA TYR A 24 48.42 -46.41 -18.79
C TYR A 24 47.88 -46.21 -17.38
N ILE A 25 48.51 -46.79 -16.36
CA ILE A 25 48.11 -46.60 -14.95
C ILE A 25 48.24 -45.13 -14.54
N PHE A 26 49.34 -44.46 -14.90
CA PHE A 26 49.49 -43.03 -14.61
C PHE A 26 48.48 -42.16 -15.37
N LEU A 27 48.22 -42.49 -16.63
CA LEU A 27 47.25 -41.77 -17.45
C LEU A 27 45.83 -41.88 -16.86
N THR A 28 45.40 -43.07 -16.45
CA THR A 28 44.07 -43.25 -15.84
C THR A 28 43.96 -42.53 -14.51
N LEU A 29 45.01 -42.58 -13.68
CA LEU A 29 45.06 -41.87 -12.39
C LEU A 29 45.02 -40.34 -12.59
N PHE A 30 45.71 -39.84 -13.61
CA PHE A 30 45.68 -38.42 -13.98
C PHE A 30 44.29 -37.97 -14.44
N ILE A 31 43.62 -38.74 -15.29
CA ILE A 31 42.25 -38.46 -15.74
C ILE A 31 41.29 -38.46 -14.53
N PHE A 32 41.42 -39.44 -13.63
CA PHE A 32 40.59 -39.50 -12.42
C PHE A 32 40.80 -38.28 -11.52
N ALA A 33 42.06 -37.89 -11.29
CA ALA A 33 42.38 -36.71 -10.50
C ALA A 33 41.84 -35.41 -11.14
N GLY A 34 41.97 -35.27 -12.46
CA GLY A 34 41.43 -34.14 -13.21
C GLY A 34 39.90 -34.06 -13.12
N PHE A 35 39.22 -35.20 -13.22
CA PHE A 35 37.76 -35.27 -13.07
C PHE A 35 37.30 -34.86 -11.67
N VAL A 36 37.95 -35.36 -10.61
CA VAL A 36 37.63 -34.98 -9.23
C VAL A 36 37.88 -33.49 -8.99
N ALA A 37 38.96 -32.93 -9.52
CA ALA A 37 39.25 -31.50 -9.42
C ALA A 37 38.19 -30.65 -10.13
N MET A 38 37.78 -31.04 -11.34
CA MET A 38 36.72 -30.36 -12.10
C MET A 38 35.40 -30.33 -11.34
N LEU A 39 34.98 -31.46 -10.76
CA LEU A 39 33.75 -31.54 -9.97
C LEU A 39 33.78 -30.64 -8.73
N LYS A 40 34.93 -30.54 -8.04
CA LYS A 40 35.07 -29.65 -6.88
C LYS A 40 34.96 -28.17 -7.28
N VAL A 41 35.55 -27.79 -8.41
CA VAL A 41 35.47 -26.41 -8.92
C VAL A 41 34.02 -26.07 -9.30
N GLN A 42 33.33 -26.93 -10.05
CA GLN A 42 31.92 -26.72 -10.38
C GLN A 42 31.03 -26.65 -9.13
N GLY A 43 31.25 -27.53 -8.15
CA GLY A 43 30.51 -27.51 -6.89
C GLY A 43 30.66 -26.20 -6.13
N TYR A 44 31.88 -25.64 -6.09
CA TYR A 44 32.14 -24.36 -5.44
C TYR A 44 31.40 -23.19 -6.13
N PHE A 45 31.46 -23.11 -7.47
CA PHE A 45 30.76 -22.07 -8.22
C PHE A 45 29.24 -22.20 -8.14
N MET A 46 28.69 -23.42 -8.14
CA MET A 46 27.26 -23.66 -7.95
C MET A 46 26.78 -23.15 -6.59
N GLN A 47 27.53 -23.43 -5.53
CA GLN A 47 27.16 -23.02 -4.17
C GLN A 47 27.18 -21.49 -3.99
N GLN A 48 28.06 -20.78 -4.71
CA GLN A 48 28.11 -19.32 -4.69
C GLN A 48 26.94 -18.70 -5.46
N ASN A 49 26.61 -19.25 -6.62
CA ASN A 49 25.45 -18.80 -7.42
C ASN A 49 24.12 -19.07 -6.71
N GLU A 50 24.00 -20.19 -6.00
CA GLU A 50 22.82 -20.53 -5.22
C GLU A 50 22.60 -19.53 -4.07
N LYS A 51 23.67 -19.14 -3.36
CA LYS A 51 23.60 -18.10 -2.32
C LYS A 51 23.19 -16.75 -2.89
N ALA A 52 23.79 -16.34 -4.01
CA ALA A 52 23.44 -15.07 -4.66
C ALA A 52 21.98 -15.07 -5.15
N ALA A 53 21.49 -16.20 -5.67
CA ALA A 53 20.09 -16.36 -6.08
C ALA A 53 19.13 -16.29 -4.89
N LEU A 54 19.47 -16.91 -3.76
CA LEU A 54 18.68 -16.86 -2.53
C LEU A 54 18.64 -15.45 -1.94
N GLU A 55 19.77 -14.74 -1.91
CA GLU A 55 19.83 -13.35 -1.45
C GLU A 55 18.99 -12.43 -2.35
N ALA A 56 19.10 -12.57 -3.68
CA ALA A 56 18.29 -11.82 -4.63
C ALA A 56 16.79 -12.12 -4.46
N GLN A 57 16.41 -13.38 -4.26
CA GLN A 57 15.03 -13.76 -3.98
C GLN A 57 14.51 -13.12 -2.68
N GLN A 58 15.31 -13.14 -1.61
CA GLN A 58 14.94 -12.52 -0.34
C GLN A 58 14.79 -11.00 -0.46
N GLN A 59 15.68 -10.34 -1.20
CA GLN A 59 15.58 -8.91 -1.47
C GLN A 59 14.31 -8.58 -2.27
N MET A 60 14.01 -9.36 -3.30
CA MET A 60 12.81 -9.16 -4.11
C MET A 60 11.53 -9.38 -3.30
N LEU A 61 11.49 -10.39 -2.41
CA LEU A 61 10.37 -10.59 -1.50
C LEU A 61 10.20 -9.45 -0.50
N LYS A 62 11.30 -8.84 -0.02
CA LYS A 62 11.23 -7.64 0.83
C LYS A 62 10.65 -6.45 0.07
N GLN A 63 11.13 -6.20 -1.14
CA GLN A 63 10.61 -5.11 -1.98
C GLN A 63 9.12 -5.29 -2.26
N ILE A 64 8.67 -6.50 -2.60
CA ILE A 64 7.24 -6.78 -2.83
C ILE A 64 6.40 -6.43 -1.60
N LYS A 65 6.88 -6.77 -0.39
CA LYS A 65 6.18 -6.42 0.86
C LYS A 65 6.12 -4.91 1.08
N GLU A 66 7.23 -4.21 0.87
CA GLU A 66 7.28 -2.74 0.99
C GLU A 66 6.30 -2.08 0.00
N TYR A 67 6.23 -2.54 -1.24
CA TYR A 67 5.26 -2.04 -2.22
C TYR A 67 3.81 -2.33 -1.83
N GLN A 68 3.52 -3.50 -1.26
CA GLN A 68 2.17 -3.83 -0.78
C GLN A 68 1.75 -2.91 0.37
N GLU A 69 2.65 -2.62 1.32
CA GLU A 69 2.37 -1.69 2.41
C GLU A 69 2.11 -0.27 1.89
N MET A 70 2.91 0.22 0.94
CA MET A 70 2.66 1.53 0.32
C MET A 70 1.30 1.58 -0.40
N MET A 71 0.93 0.52 -1.11
CA MET A 71 -0.33 0.44 -1.84
C MET A 71 -1.55 0.51 -0.92
N ILE A 72 -1.50 -0.17 0.24
CA ILE A 72 -2.56 -0.10 1.25
C ILE A 72 -2.73 1.34 1.76
N ILE A 73 -1.62 2.04 2.03
CA ILE A 73 -1.64 3.43 2.50
C ILE A 73 -2.20 4.36 1.43
N GLU A 74 -1.84 4.16 0.16
CA GLU A 74 -2.37 4.95 -0.96
C GLU A 74 -3.87 4.70 -1.17
N GLU A 75 -4.31 3.44 -1.11
CA GLU A 75 -5.72 3.09 -1.22
C GLU A 75 -6.54 3.72 -0.10
N GLU A 76 -6.05 3.66 1.15
CA GLU A 76 -6.70 4.29 2.30
C GLU A 76 -6.83 5.82 2.11
N LYS A 77 -5.78 6.48 1.59
CA LYS A 77 -5.81 7.91 1.28
C LYS A 77 -6.82 8.26 0.20
N VAL A 78 -6.84 7.51 -0.91
CA VAL A 78 -7.79 7.75 -2.01
C VAL A 78 -9.23 7.53 -1.53
N GLN A 79 -9.47 6.48 -0.75
CA GLN A 79 -10.79 6.23 -0.14
C GLN A 79 -11.17 7.36 0.82
N PHE A 80 -10.25 7.85 1.64
CA PHE A 80 -10.49 8.97 2.54
C PHE A 80 -10.79 10.28 1.78
N GLU A 81 -10.03 10.60 0.74
CA GLU A 81 -10.27 11.76 -0.11
C GLU A 81 -11.65 11.68 -0.78
N ALA A 82 -11.98 10.52 -1.37
CA ALA A 82 -13.29 10.28 -1.97
C ALA A 82 -14.42 10.39 -0.93
N TYR A 83 -14.22 9.84 0.26
CA TYR A 83 -15.16 9.95 1.37
C TYR A 83 -15.37 11.41 1.80
N ALA A 84 -14.31 12.18 1.97
CA ALA A 84 -14.38 13.60 2.35
C ALA A 84 -15.07 14.45 1.28
N VAL A 85 -14.77 14.23 -0.01
CA VAL A 85 -15.43 14.92 -1.12
C VAL A 85 -16.91 14.58 -1.18
N ASN A 86 -17.27 13.30 -1.02
CA ASN A 86 -18.66 12.87 -1.03
C ASN A 86 -19.45 13.42 0.16
N GLN A 87 -18.87 13.45 1.36
CA GLN A 87 -19.53 14.05 2.53
C GLN A 87 -19.79 15.55 2.33
N ASN A 88 -18.81 16.30 1.82
CA ASN A 88 -18.97 17.72 1.53
C ASN A 88 -20.07 17.97 0.50
N LYS A 89 -20.12 17.14 -0.55
CA LYS A 89 -21.18 17.21 -1.57
C LYS A 89 -22.55 16.88 -0.99
N MET A 90 -22.65 15.85 -0.16
CA MET A 90 -23.90 15.46 0.51
C MET A 90 -24.40 16.57 1.45
N LEU A 91 -23.50 17.24 2.18
CA LEU A 91 -23.84 18.39 3.03
C LEU A 91 -24.37 19.56 2.18
N GLN A 92 -23.70 19.87 1.08
CA GLN A 92 -24.13 20.91 0.14
C GLN A 92 -25.54 20.62 -0.39
N GLU A 93 -25.78 19.42 -0.91
CA GLU A 93 -27.09 18.99 -1.43
C GLU A 93 -28.16 19.01 -0.34
N SER A 94 -27.84 18.61 0.89
CA SER A 94 -28.79 18.64 2.02
C SER A 94 -29.21 20.07 2.37
N VAL A 95 -28.27 21.01 2.34
CA VAL A 95 -28.54 22.44 2.57
C VAL A 95 -29.35 23.05 1.43
N GLU A 96 -29.04 22.72 0.17
CA GLU A 96 -29.78 23.18 -1.00
C GLU A 96 -31.24 22.67 -0.98
N ASN A 97 -31.41 21.37 -0.74
CA ASN A 97 -32.74 20.76 -0.59
C ASN A 97 -33.55 21.39 0.56
N LEU A 98 -32.90 21.75 1.67
CA LEU A 98 -33.55 22.46 2.76
C LEU A 98 -34.08 23.82 2.30
N PHE A 99 -33.31 24.58 1.52
CA PHE A 99 -33.76 25.89 1.03
C PHE A 99 -34.87 25.79 -0.02
N ASP A 100 -34.86 24.74 -0.86
CA ASP A 100 -35.94 24.48 -1.82
C ASP A 100 -37.28 24.15 -1.17
N LEU A 101 -37.25 23.62 0.06
CA LEU A 101 -38.45 23.22 0.83
C LEU A 101 -38.99 24.33 1.74
N ILE A 102 -38.24 25.42 1.95
CA ILE A 102 -38.67 26.51 2.82
C ILE A 102 -39.66 27.42 2.08
N PRO A 103 -40.87 27.66 2.63
CA PRO A 103 -41.88 28.47 1.97
C PRO A 103 -41.51 29.96 1.94
N GLU A 104 -42.16 30.72 1.05
CA GLU A 104 -42.02 32.17 0.82
C GLU A 104 -42.16 33.07 2.08
N GLN A 105 -42.57 32.49 3.21
CA GLN A 105 -42.87 33.18 4.45
C GLN A 105 -41.62 33.67 5.21
N ILE A 106 -40.44 33.15 4.87
CA ILE A 106 -39.17 33.59 5.47
C ILE A 106 -38.30 34.21 4.38
N THR A 107 -37.75 35.39 4.64
CA THR A 107 -36.83 36.06 3.72
C THR A 107 -35.41 35.93 4.23
N LEU A 108 -34.53 35.32 3.43
CA LEU A 108 -33.10 35.27 3.73
C LEU A 108 -32.40 36.48 3.11
N ASN A 109 -31.68 37.23 3.94
CA ASN A 109 -30.90 38.39 3.51
C ASN A 109 -29.45 38.02 3.24
N LYS A 110 -28.89 37.07 4.01
CA LYS A 110 -27.50 36.63 3.87
C LYS A 110 -27.36 35.20 4.36
N ILE A 111 -26.58 34.42 3.60
CA ILE A 111 -26.20 33.06 3.94
C ILE A 111 -24.67 33.03 3.96
N GLN A 112 -24.09 32.51 5.05
CA GLN A 112 -22.66 32.32 5.16
C GLN A 112 -22.38 30.87 5.57
N MET A 113 -21.71 30.14 4.70
CA MET A 113 -21.24 28.79 4.96
C MET A 113 -19.74 28.81 5.25
N GLU A 114 -19.38 28.33 6.42
CA GLU A 114 -18.00 28.06 6.86
C GLU A 114 -17.83 26.54 7.02
N GLN A 115 -16.60 26.07 7.20
CA GLN A 115 -16.26 24.63 7.17
C GLN A 115 -17.11 23.76 8.10
N TYR A 116 -17.53 24.27 9.26
CA TYR A 116 -18.35 23.54 10.23
C TYR A 116 -19.54 24.36 10.75
N GLN A 117 -19.88 25.45 10.07
CA GLN A 117 -20.87 26.40 10.55
C GLN A 117 -21.67 27.02 9.41
N LEU A 118 -22.99 26.99 9.52
CA LEU A 118 -23.90 27.74 8.67
C LEU A 118 -24.50 28.89 9.47
N THR A 119 -24.32 30.12 8.97
CA THR A 119 -24.94 31.32 9.54
C THR A 119 -25.97 31.90 8.58
N LEU A 120 -27.20 32.04 9.04
CA LEU A 120 -28.31 32.60 8.27
C LEU A 120 -28.76 33.92 8.88
N TYR A 121 -28.96 34.92 8.04
CA TYR A 121 -29.55 36.19 8.39
C TYR A 121 -30.84 36.34 7.59
N GLY A 122 -31.93 36.67 8.26
CA GLY A 122 -33.21 36.82 7.60
C GLY A 122 -34.28 37.51 8.44
N THR A 123 -35.47 37.61 7.86
CA THR A 123 -36.68 38.05 8.53
C THR A 123 -37.73 36.96 8.53
N THR A 124 -38.42 36.78 9.66
CA THR A 124 -39.55 35.86 9.84
C THR A 124 -40.75 36.58 10.45
N PRO A 125 -41.99 36.24 10.08
CA PRO A 125 -43.20 36.80 10.71
C PRO A 125 -43.34 36.41 12.18
N SER A 126 -42.82 35.24 12.59
CA SER A 126 -42.84 34.80 13.98
C SER A 126 -41.69 33.85 14.31
N LYS A 127 -41.36 33.75 15.61
CA LYS A 127 -40.35 32.79 16.10
C LYS A 127 -40.78 31.35 15.83
N GLN A 128 -42.07 31.04 15.98
CA GLN A 128 -42.61 29.71 15.73
C GLN A 128 -42.46 29.29 14.26
N ILE A 129 -42.76 30.19 13.32
CA ILE A 129 -42.61 29.94 11.88
C ILE A 129 -41.15 29.60 11.55
N TYR A 130 -40.19 30.36 12.10
CA TYR A 130 -38.78 30.03 11.96
C TYR A 130 -38.45 28.65 12.57
N THR A 131 -38.91 28.36 13.79
CA THR A 131 -38.56 27.11 14.47
C THR A 131 -39.05 25.88 13.69
N PHE A 132 -40.27 25.92 13.17
CA PHE A 132 -40.82 24.78 12.41
C PHE A 132 -40.21 24.62 11.02
N LEU A 133 -39.97 25.72 10.31
CA LEU A 133 -39.56 25.66 8.90
C LEU A 133 -38.05 25.63 8.70
N LEU A 134 -37.28 26.18 9.64
CA LEU A 134 -35.83 26.30 9.53
C LEU A 134 -35.12 25.56 10.64
N GLU A 135 -35.45 25.82 11.91
CA GLU A 135 -34.67 25.27 13.03
C GLU A 135 -34.72 23.75 13.13
N VAL A 136 -35.91 23.15 12.97
CA VAL A 136 -36.07 21.68 13.02
C VAL A 136 -35.33 21.00 11.85
N PRO A 137 -35.51 21.41 10.58
CA PRO A 137 -34.73 20.87 9.47
C PRO A 137 -33.22 21.09 9.61
N LEU A 138 -32.79 22.26 10.07
CA LEU A 138 -31.37 22.53 10.32
C LEU A 138 -30.78 21.59 11.37
N ARG A 139 -31.52 21.25 12.43
CA ARG A 139 -31.08 20.26 13.43
C ARG A 139 -30.98 18.82 12.89
N SER A 140 -31.58 18.54 11.73
CA SER A 140 -31.42 17.25 11.04
C SER A 140 -30.12 17.17 10.23
N ILE A 141 -29.53 18.31 9.90
CA ILE A 141 -28.29 18.41 9.10
C ILE A 141 -27.09 18.78 10.00
N PHE A 142 -27.34 19.60 11.03
CA PHE A 142 -26.35 20.13 11.96
C PHE A 142 -26.66 19.65 13.38
N ASN A 143 -25.63 19.24 14.14
CA ASN A 143 -25.83 18.75 15.52
C ASN A 143 -26.39 19.85 16.45
N GLN A 144 -26.09 21.12 16.15
CA GLN A 144 -26.58 22.26 16.92
C GLN A 144 -27.14 23.32 15.98
N SER A 145 -28.28 23.91 16.33
CA SER A 145 -28.84 25.08 15.66
C SER A 145 -29.49 25.99 16.71
N ARG A 146 -29.11 27.27 16.70
CA ARG A 146 -29.67 28.30 17.59
C ARG A 146 -29.91 29.57 16.81
N ALA A 147 -30.97 30.30 17.16
CA ALA A 147 -31.27 31.58 16.55
C ALA A 147 -31.59 32.65 17.59
N ASP A 148 -31.03 33.84 17.35
CA ASP A 148 -31.33 35.06 18.09
C ASP A 148 -32.32 35.90 17.27
N PHE A 149 -33.25 36.57 17.95
CA PHE A 149 -34.35 37.31 17.31
C PHE A 149 -34.45 38.74 17.82
N TYR A 150 -34.64 39.67 16.88
CA TYR A 150 -34.85 41.10 17.14
C TYR A 150 -36.15 41.56 16.47
N MET A 151 -37.03 42.19 17.21
CA MET A 151 -38.32 42.65 16.69
C MET A 151 -38.15 43.90 15.81
N LEU A 152 -38.82 43.93 14.67
CA LEU A 152 -38.88 45.09 13.78
C LEU A 152 -40.14 45.93 14.07
N PRO A 153 -40.14 47.21 13.64
CA PRO A 153 -41.30 48.09 13.78
C PRO A 153 -42.58 47.59 13.10
N ASN A 154 -42.47 46.71 12.10
CA ASN A 154 -43.60 46.10 11.39
C ASN A 154 -44.15 44.83 12.06
N GLY A 155 -43.62 44.45 13.23
CA GLY A 155 -44.04 43.27 13.98
C GLY A 155 -43.38 41.95 13.55
N TRP A 156 -42.54 41.97 12.51
CA TRP A 156 -41.72 40.81 12.13
C TRP A 156 -40.46 40.72 13.00
N TYR A 157 -39.70 39.65 12.84
CA TYR A 157 -38.44 39.43 13.55
C TYR A 157 -37.29 39.27 12.58
N ASN A 158 -36.22 40.02 12.79
CA ASN A 158 -34.91 39.72 12.26
C ASN A 158 -34.37 38.54 13.05
N PHE A 159 -33.78 37.57 12.36
CA PHE A 159 -33.10 36.46 13.01
C PHE A 159 -31.66 36.34 12.52
N VAL A 160 -30.82 35.88 13.45
CA VAL A 160 -29.47 35.39 13.15
C VAL A 160 -29.42 33.96 13.65
N SER A 161 -29.35 33.01 12.73
CA SER A 161 -29.24 31.59 13.03
C SER A 161 -27.80 31.13 12.84
N ILE A 162 -27.29 30.38 13.81
CA ILE A 162 -25.98 29.74 13.76
C ILE A 162 -26.20 28.25 13.97
N SER A 163 -25.85 27.47 12.96
CA SER A 163 -25.92 26.01 12.97
C SER A 163 -24.51 25.43 12.83
N LYS A 164 -24.16 24.43 13.64
CA LYS A 164 -22.79 23.89 13.76
C LYS A 164 -22.77 22.36 13.67
N LEU A 165 -21.76 21.84 13.00
CA LEU A 165 -21.37 20.43 13.06
C LEU A 165 -20.46 20.20 14.27
N ASN A 166 -20.67 19.11 15.02
CA ASN A 166 -19.78 18.73 16.11
C ASN A 166 -18.44 18.24 15.54
N GLN A 167 -17.31 18.73 16.08
CA GLN A 167 -15.98 18.28 15.67
C GLN A 167 -15.65 16.83 16.10
N GLU A 168 -16.51 16.20 16.91
CA GLU A 168 -16.31 14.83 17.41
C GLU A 168 -16.67 13.74 16.37
N GLU A 169 -17.34 14.08 15.28
CA GLU A 169 -17.74 13.12 14.22
C GLU A 169 -16.73 13.05 13.05
N VAL A 170 -15.60 13.78 13.13
CA VAL A 170 -14.57 13.86 12.08
C VAL A 170 -13.23 13.21 12.51
N GLN A 171 -13.21 12.49 13.64
CA GLN A 171 -12.03 11.74 14.11
C GLN A 171 -12.14 10.25 13.83
#